data_AF-A0A2V8YPP1-F1
#
_entry.id   AF-A0A2V8YPP1-F1
#
_cell.length_a   1.000
_cell.length_b   1.000
_cell.length_c   1.000
_cell.angle_alpha   90.00
_cell.angle_beta   90.00
_cell.angle_gamma   90.00
#
_symmetry.space_group_name_H-M   'P 1'
#
loop_
_entity.id
_entity.type
_entity.pdbx_description
1 polymer ?
#
loop_
_entity_poly.entity_id
_entity_poly.type
_entity_poly.pdbx_seq_one_letter_code
_entity_poly.pdbx_strand_id
1 'polypeptide(L)'
;MKRLLKWIAGILAVLLLAAFGMLCYIAGSPKDAYGMVRYALPHMHRGTLRVGSDAPDARLLSLDGTSHFHIRERIGARPLVLVFGSFT
;
A
#
# COMPACT_ATOMS: atom_id res chain seq x y z
N MET A 1 8.35 -14.11 -39.12
CA MET A 1 8.83 -13.52 -37.84
C MET A 1 8.43 -12.06 -37.65
N LYS A 2 8.80 -11.11 -38.54
CA LYS A 2 8.50 -9.67 -38.38
C LYS A 2 7.01 -9.32 -38.28
N ARG A 3 6.13 -10.02 -39.01
CA ARG A 3 4.67 -9.80 -38.99
C ARG A 3 4.04 -10.22 -37.66
N LEU A 4 4.51 -11.34 -37.11
CA LEU A 4 4.02 -11.89 -35.84
C LEU A 4 4.46 -11.01 -34.66
N LEU A 5 5.68 -10.48 -34.70
CA LEU A 5 6.18 -9.51 -33.73
C LEU A 5 5.36 -8.20 -33.73
N LYS A 6 4.94 -7.71 -34.90
CA LYS A 6 4.06 -6.52 -35.00
C LYS A 6 2.70 -6.77 -34.34
N TRP A 7 2.12 -7.94 -34.54
CA TRP A 7 0.87 -8.32 -33.90
C TRP A 7 1.01 -8.43 -32.38
N ILE A 8 2.08 -9.07 -31.89
CA ILE A 8 2.37 -9.15 -30.45
C ILE A 8 2.54 -7.75 -29.86
N ALA A 9 3.32 -6.88 -30.51
CA ALA A 9 3.53 -5.52 -30.05
C ALA A 9 2.23 -4.70 -30.03
N GLY A 10 1.38 -4.85 -31.06
CA GLY A 10 0.08 -4.20 -31.12
C GLY A 10 -0.86 -4.67 -30.00
N ILE A 11 -0.96 -5.98 -29.78
CA ILE A 11 -1.77 -6.55 -28.70
C ILE A 11 -1.27 -6.07 -27.33
N LEU A 12 0.05 -6.09 -27.12
CA LEU A 12 0.65 -5.63 -25.87
C LEU A 12 0.36 -4.14 -25.62
N ALA A 13 0.47 -3.30 -26.65
CA ALA A 13 0.19 -1.87 -26.54
C ALA A 13 -1.28 -1.61 -26.18
N VAL A 14 -2.22 -2.32 -26.81
CA VAL A 14 -3.65 -2.22 -26.48
C VAL A 14 -3.91 -2.67 -25.04
N LEU A 15 -3.28 -3.76 -24.60
CA LEU A 15 -3.44 -4.28 -23.24
C LEU A 15 -2.93 -3.28 -22.19
N LEU A 16 -1.76 -2.66 -22.43
CA LEU A 16 -1.19 -1.65 -21.55
C LEU A 16 -2.06 -0.40 -21.46
N LEU A 17 -2.60 0.07 -22.59
CA LEU A 17 -3.51 1.22 -22.61
C LEU A 17 -4.82 0.92 -21.86
N ALA A 18 -5.38 -0.27 -22.05
CA ALA A 18 -6.58 -0.71 -21.34
C ALA A 18 -6.34 -0.81 -19.82
N ALA A 19 -5.23 -1.42 -19.41
CA ALA A 19 -4.84 -1.53 -18.01
C ALA A 19 -4.61 -0.15 -17.37
N PHE A 20 -3.94 0.76 -18.08
CA PHE A 20 -3.72 2.13 -17.61
C PHE A 20 -5.03 2.91 -17.48
N GLY A 21 -5.93 2.80 -18.46
CA GLY A 21 -7.27 3.41 -18.42
C GLY A 21 -8.09 2.91 -17.22
N MET A 22 -8.09 1.60 -16.98
CA MET A 22 -8.75 0.99 -15.82
C MET A 22 -8.16 1.50 -14.50
N LEU A 23 -6.82 1.58 -14.40
CA LEU A 23 -6.13 2.13 -13.23
C LEU A 23 -6.50 3.58 -12.97
N CYS A 24 -6.56 4.42 -14.00
CA CYS A 24 -6.97 5.82 -13.88
C CYS A 24 -8.43 5.95 -13.43
N TYR A 25 -9.32 5.10 -13.92
CA TYR A 25 -10.73 5.08 -13.52
C TYR A 25 -10.90 4.70 -12.04
N ILE A 26 -10.19 3.67 -11.57
CA ILE A 26 -10.26 3.23 -10.16
C ILE A 26 -9.59 4.26 -9.23
N ALA A 27 -8.45 4.82 -9.64
CA ALA A 27 -7.70 5.76 -8.83
C ALA A 27 -8.27 7.19 -8.85
N GLY A 28 -9.18 7.51 -9.78
CA GLY A 28 -9.80 8.83 -9.92
C GLY A 28 -8.99 9.83 -10.76
N SER A 29 -7.67 9.64 -10.92
CA SER A 29 -6.85 10.44 -11.84
C SER A 29 -5.60 9.71 -12.32
N PRO A 30 -4.94 10.17 -13.41
CA PRO A 30 -3.65 9.63 -13.85
C PRO A 30 -2.53 9.82 -12.81
N LYS A 31 -2.57 10.92 -12.04
CA LYS A 31 -1.60 11.18 -10.97
C LYS A 31 -1.78 10.18 -9.83
N ASP A 32 -3.02 9.86 -9.49
CA ASP A 32 -3.36 8.91 -8.44
C ASP A 32 -3.08 7.47 -8.87
N ALA A 33 -3.27 7.15 -10.15
CA ALA A 33 -2.86 5.86 -10.70
C ALA A 33 -1.34 5.67 -10.57
N TYR A 34 -0.54 6.71 -10.85
CA TYR A 34 0.90 6.68 -10.60
C TYR A 34 1.21 6.51 -9.10
N GLY A 35 0.53 7.26 -8.23
CA GLY A 35 0.67 7.13 -6.78
C GLY A 35 0.36 5.72 -6.29
N MET A 36 -0.70 5.11 -6.81
CA MET A 36 -1.12 3.76 -6.47
C MET A 36 -0.11 2.72 -6.93
N VAL A 37 0.41 2.82 -8.16
CA VAL A 37 1.43 1.90 -8.67
C VAL A 37 2.75 2.03 -7.90
N ARG A 38 3.13 3.25 -7.52
CA ARG A 38 4.39 3.52 -6.82
C ARG A 38 4.35 3.18 -5.34
N TYR A 39 3.26 3.52 -4.66
CA TYR A 39 3.19 3.48 -3.20
C TYR A 39 2.26 2.37 -2.69
N ALA A 40 1.11 2.17 -3.33
CA ALA A 40 0.11 1.22 -2.84
C ALA A 40 0.43 -0.22 -3.28
N LEU A 41 0.55 -0.50 -4.57
CA LEU A 41 0.74 -1.87 -5.08
C LEU A 41 1.92 -2.63 -4.46
N PRO A 42 3.11 -2.03 -4.24
CA PRO A 42 4.21 -2.74 -3.60
C PRO A 42 3.98 -3.05 -2.11
N HIS A 43 3.17 -2.24 -1.42
CA HIS A 43 2.98 -2.33 0.04
C HIS A 43 1.60 -2.88 0.44
N MET A 44 0.68 -3.08 -0.50
CA MET A 44 -0.64 -3.69 -0.29
C MET A 44 -0.55 -5.21 -0.12
N HIS A 45 0.24 -5.66 0.85
CA HIS A 45 0.31 -7.05 1.27
C HIS A 45 -0.38 -7.19 2.62
N ARG A 46 -1.12 -8.30 2.79
CA ARG A 46 -1.72 -8.62 4.09
C ARG A 46 -0.58 -8.89 5.08
N GLY A 47 -0.64 -8.21 6.23
CA GLY A 47 0.32 -8.46 7.31
C GLY A 47 0.27 -9.90 7.81
N THR A 48 1.38 -10.38 8.38
CA THR A 48 1.54 -11.75 8.90
C THR A 48 1.07 -11.92 10.35
N LEU A 49 0.39 -10.91 10.91
CA LEU A 49 -0.12 -10.92 12.28
C LEU A 49 -1.14 -12.04 12.47
N ARG A 50 -1.03 -12.76 13.59
CA ARG A 50 -1.91 -13.87 13.96
C ARG A 50 -2.65 -13.54 15.25
N VAL A 51 -3.89 -13.98 15.36
CA VAL A 51 -4.65 -13.83 16.61
C VAL A 51 -3.96 -14.65 17.71
N GLY A 52 -3.74 -14.02 18.86
CA GLY A 52 -3.06 -14.64 20.00
C GLY A 52 -1.53 -14.57 19.97
N SER A 53 -0.90 -14.08 18.90
CA SER A 53 0.53 -13.75 18.93
C SER A 53 0.76 -12.43 19.66
N ASP A 54 1.95 -12.29 20.25
CA ASP A 54 2.38 -11.03 20.86
C ASP A 54 2.32 -9.88 19.85
N ALA A 55 1.93 -8.70 20.33
CA ALA A 55 1.96 -7.48 19.53
C ALA A 55 3.42 -7.11 19.21
N PRO A 56 3.77 -6.77 17.96
CA PRO A 56 5.11 -6.31 17.63
C PRO A 56 5.47 -5.05 18.40
N ASP A 57 6.66 -5.03 18.98
CA ASP A 57 7.12 -3.89 19.75
C ASP A 57 7.80 -2.85 18.87
N ALA A 58 7.00 -2.07 18.16
CA ALA A 58 7.49 -0.98 17.32
C ALA A 58 7.79 0.27 18.16
N ARG A 59 8.91 0.93 17.88
CA ARG A 59 9.20 2.28 18.36
C ARG A 59 8.48 3.31 17.50
N LEU A 60 7.61 4.09 18.11
CA LEU A 60 6.78 5.11 17.46
C LEU A 60 7.22 6.51 17.89
N LEU A 61 7.02 7.48 16.99
CA LEU A 61 7.12 8.91 17.29
C LEU A 61 5.75 9.38 17.77
N SER A 62 5.72 10.10 18.89
CA SER A 62 4.52 10.73 19.42
C SER A 62 4.07 11.91 18.54
N LEU A 63 2.82 12.33 18.73
CA LEU A 63 2.24 13.48 18.03
C LEU A 63 2.90 14.82 18.41
N ASP A 64 3.66 14.85 19.52
CA ASP A 64 4.48 16.00 19.90
C ASP A 64 5.74 16.18 19.01
N GLY A 65 6.02 15.24 18.11
CA GLY A 65 7.13 15.29 17.16
C GLY A 65 8.52 15.10 17.76
N THR A 66 8.64 14.79 19.04
CA THR A 66 9.94 14.68 19.74
C THR A 66 10.06 13.46 20.62
N SER A 67 8.98 13.06 21.29
CA SER A 67 9.01 11.91 22.18
C SER A 67 8.83 10.61 21.40
N HIS A 68 9.58 9.59 21.80
CA HIS A 68 9.46 8.25 21.27
C HIS A 68 8.94 7.32 22.35
N PHE A 69 8.12 6.35 21.96
CA PHE A 69 7.64 5.30 22.85
C PHE A 69 7.54 3.97 22.12
N HIS A 70 7.60 2.88 22.85
CA HIS A 70 7.34 1.55 22.33
C HIS A 70 5.88 1.14 22.56
N ILE A 71 5.32 0.31 21.67
CA ILE A 71 3.94 -0.18 21.82
C ILE A 71 3.76 -0.88 23.17
N ARG A 72 4.74 -1.69 23.61
CA ARG A 72 4.65 -2.41 24.90
C ARG A 72 4.47 -1.48 26.10
N GLU A 73 5.02 -0.26 26.04
CA GLU A 73 4.95 0.73 27.12
C GLU A 73 3.53 1.29 27.29
N ARG A 74 2.66 1.10 26.29
CA ARG A 74 1.25 1.49 26.31
C ARG A 74 0.30 0.32 26.58
N ILE A 75 0.81 -0.91 26.64
CA ILE A 75 0.04 -2.10 27.01
C ILE A 75 -0.02 -2.17 28.54
N GLY A 76 -1.22 -2.10 29.11
CA GLY A 76 -1.44 -2.14 30.55
C GLY A 76 -2.58 -3.07 30.93
N ALA A 77 -3.31 -2.73 32.00
CA ALA A 77 -4.44 -3.53 32.49
C ALA A 77 -5.66 -3.56 31.55
N ARG A 78 -5.69 -2.70 30.52
CA ARG A 78 -6.80 -2.59 29.57
C ARG A 78 -6.31 -2.89 28.15
N PRO A 79 -7.18 -3.44 27.27
CA PRO A 79 -6.84 -3.64 25.87
C PRO A 79 -6.46 -2.33 25.18
N LEU A 80 -5.43 -2.39 24.33
CA LEU A 80 -4.99 -1.28 23.48
C LEU A 80 -5.54 -1.48 22.07
N VAL A 81 -6.18 -0.44 21.50
CA VAL A 81 -6.69 -0.45 20.12
C VAL A 81 -5.77 0.41 19.25
N LEU A 82 -5.30 -0.16 18.14
CA LEU A 82 -4.45 0.54 17.16
C LEU A 82 -5.26 0.85 15.89
N VAL A 83 -5.21 2.11 15.45
CA VAL A 83 -5.83 2.57 14.20
C VAL A 83 -4.73 3.09 13.29
N PHE A 84 -4.54 2.44 12.15
CA PHE A 84 -3.58 2.86 11.14
C PHE A 84 -4.28 3.75 10.12
N GLY A 85 -3.76 4.95 9.91
CA GLY A 85 -4.31 5.91 8.95
C GLY A 85 -3.39 7.09 8.72
N SER A 86 -3.73 7.88 7.71
CA SER A 86 -3.09 9.14 7.36
C SER A 86 -4.14 10.10 6.83
N PHE A 87 -3.91 11.40 6.99
CA PHE A 87 -4.64 12.41 6.24
C PHE A 87 -3.91 12.65 4.92
N THR A 88 -4.58 12.39 3.79
CA THR A 88 -4.08 12.62 2.42
C THR A 88 -4.90 13.69 1.74
#